data_AF-A0A532EWB1-F1
#
_entry.id   AF-A0A532EWB1-F1
#
_cell.length_a   1.000
_cell.length_b   1.000
_cell.length_c   1.000
_cell.angle_alpha   90.00
_cell.angle_beta   90.00
_cell.angle_gamma   90.00
#
_symmetry.space_group_name_H-M   'P 1'
#
loop_
_entity.id
_entity.type
_entity.pdbx_description
1 polymer ?
#
loop_
_entity_poly.entity_id
_entity_poly.type
_entity_poly.pdbx_seq_one_letter_code
_entity_poly.pdbx_strand_id
1 'polypeptide(L)'
;MAEWGHLGKVFVGVGLCVVLIGLLLLVADRVPGIGSLLGWFGKLPGDISVRRDNFSFSFPIVTCLLLSVILSLVFYLISWIFRR
;
A
#
# COMPACT_ATOMS: atom_id res chain seq x y z
N MET A 1 11.99 36.81 7.80
CA MET A 1 10.80 37.01 6.93
C MET A 1 10.23 35.62 6.69
N ALA A 2 8.95 35.42 6.96
CA ALA A 2 8.40 34.09 7.17
C ALA A 2 8.42 33.20 5.90
N GLU A 3 8.94 31.99 6.06
CA GLU A 3 9.24 30.94 5.06
C GLU A 3 7.97 30.27 4.48
N TRP A 4 6.89 31.03 4.30
CA TRP A 4 5.57 30.52 3.87
C TRP A 4 5.63 29.80 2.51
N GLY A 5 6.56 30.18 1.65
CA GLY A 5 6.74 29.55 0.33
C GLY A 5 7.22 28.09 0.40
N HIS A 6 8.02 27.73 1.41
CA HIS A 6 8.44 26.34 1.62
C HIS A 6 7.28 25.49 2.13
N LEU A 7 6.58 26.01 3.15
CA LEU A 7 5.40 25.35 3.71
C LEU A 7 4.30 25.14 2.66
N GLY A 8 4.04 26.14 1.80
CA GLY A 8 3.07 26.02 0.71
C GLY A 8 3.41 24.90 -0.28
N LYS A 9 4.68 24.76 -0.66
CA LYS A 9 5.14 23.66 -1.54
C LYS A 9 4.96 22.29 -0.89
N VAL A 10 5.21 22.17 0.42
CA VAL A 10 4.99 20.93 1.17
C VAL A 10 3.50 20.57 1.18
N PHE A 11 2.61 21.53 1.47
CA PHE A 11 1.16 21.28 1.43
C PHE A 11 0.65 20.86 0.05
N VAL A 12 1.16 21.49 -1.01
CA VAL A 12 0.83 21.08 -2.40
C VAL A 12 1.32 19.66 -2.69
N GLY A 13 2.53 19.31 -2.27
CA GLY A 13 3.08 17.96 -2.44
C GLY A 13 2.28 16.90 -1.69
N VAL A 14 1.92 17.17 -0.43
CA VAL A 14 1.08 16.26 0.38
C VAL A 14 -0.30 16.10 -0.24
N GLY A 15 -0.94 17.20 -0.67
CA GLY A 15 -2.24 17.16 -1.33
C GLY A 15 -2.21 16.31 -2.61
N LEU A 16 -1.17 16.45 -3.42
CA LEU A 16 -0.98 15.64 -4.63
C LEU A 16 -0.82 14.15 -4.29
N CYS A 17 -0.03 13.81 -3.28
CA CYS A 17 0.10 12.43 -2.81
C CYS A 17 -1.23 11.83 -2.36
N VAL A 18 -2.04 12.60 -1.61
CA VAL A 18 -3.36 12.16 -1.15
C VAL A 18 -4.30 11.91 -2.33
N VAL A 19 -4.31 12.80 -3.33
CA VAL A 19 -5.12 12.63 -4.55
C VAL A 19 -4.70 11.38 -5.32
N LEU A 20 -3.40 11.15 -5.49
CA LEU A 20 -2.88 9.97 -6.18
C LEU A 20 -3.27 8.67 -5.46
N ILE A 21 -3.16 8.64 -4.13
CA ILE A 21 -3.59 7.49 -3.32
C ILE A 21 -5.10 7.28 -3.45
N GLY A 22 -5.91 8.35 -3.35
CA GLY A 22 -7.36 8.26 -3.52
C GLY A 22 -7.76 7.75 -4.90
N LEU A 23 -7.08 8.18 -5.96
CA LEU A 23 -7.31 7.72 -7.32
C LEU A 23 -6.92 6.24 -7.49
N LEU A 24 -5.79 5.82 -6.92
CA LEU A 24 -5.37 4.42 -6.87
C LEU A 24 -6.41 3.54 -6.18
N LEU A 25 -6.98 4.00 -5.07
CA LEU A 25 -8.05 3.27 -4.36
C LEU A 25 -9.34 3.18 -5.19
N LEU A 26 -9.73 4.26 -5.86
CA LEU A 26 -10.90 4.26 -6.75
C LEU A 26 -10.73 3.31 -7.95
N VAL A 27 -9.56 3.31 -8.58
CA VAL A 27 -9.26 2.40 -9.68
C VAL A 27 -9.15 0.96 -9.18
N ALA A 28 -8.53 0.74 -8.02
CA ALA A 28 -8.45 -0.57 -7.38
C ALA A 28 -9.84 -1.17 -7.12
N ASP A 29 -10.78 -0.39 -6.58
CA ASP A 29 -12.16 -0.83 -6.34
C ASP A 29 -12.91 -1.24 -7.63
N ARG A 30 -12.62 -0.56 -8.75
CA ARG A 30 -13.31 -0.76 -10.04
C ARG A 30 -12.73 -1.87 -10.92
N VAL A 31 -11.51 -2.34 -10.63
CA VAL A 31 -10.91 -3.45 -11.37
C VAL A 31 -11.34 -4.78 -10.72
N PRO A 32 -12.11 -5.64 -11.42
CA PRO A 32 -12.47 -6.96 -10.91
C PRO A 32 -11.19 -7.79 -10.74
N GLY A 33 -10.90 -8.17 -9.50
CA GLY A 33 -9.65 -8.82 -9.09
C GLY A 33 -8.77 -7.96 -8.19
N ILE A 34 -8.86 -6.62 -8.21
CA ILE A 34 -8.10 -5.72 -7.32
C ILE A 34 -8.98 -5.18 -6.19
N GLY A 35 -10.25 -4.85 -6.46
CA GLY A 35 -11.22 -4.46 -5.42
C GLY A 35 -11.52 -5.63 -4.49
N SER A 36 -11.51 -6.84 -5.05
CA SER A 36 -11.51 -8.08 -4.29
C SER A 36 -10.25 -8.24 -3.45
N LEU A 37 -9.05 -7.79 -3.86
CA LEU A 37 -7.84 -7.89 -3.05
C LEU A 37 -7.88 -6.99 -1.81
N LEU A 38 -8.54 -5.82 -1.86
CA LEU A 38 -8.79 -5.00 -0.66
C LEU A 38 -9.81 -5.65 0.29
N GLY A 39 -10.84 -6.32 -0.24
CA GLY A 39 -11.76 -7.16 0.56
C GLY A 39 -11.14 -8.49 1.05
N TRP A 40 -10.06 -8.93 0.40
CA TRP A 40 -9.32 -10.17 0.69
C TRP A 40 -8.04 -9.92 1.50
N PHE A 41 -7.69 -8.66 1.80
CA PHE A 41 -6.55 -8.22 2.62
C PHE A 41 -6.74 -8.58 4.11
N GLY A 42 -6.99 -9.86 4.35
CA GLY A 42 -7.44 -10.47 5.60
C GLY A 42 -8.10 -11.86 5.43
N LYS A 43 -8.23 -12.37 4.20
CA LYS A 43 -8.83 -13.69 3.90
C LYS A 43 -8.12 -14.45 2.77
N LEU A 44 -6.89 -14.10 2.38
CA LEU A 44 -6.16 -14.88 1.37
C LEU A 44 -6.01 -16.34 1.84
N PRO A 45 -6.25 -17.35 0.97
CA PRO A 45 -6.02 -18.75 1.30
C PRO A 45 -4.51 -18.92 1.58
N GLY A 46 -4.15 -19.04 2.86
CA GLY A 46 -2.76 -19.03 3.34
C GLY A 46 -2.50 -18.10 4.52
N ASP A 47 -3.39 -17.12 4.77
CA ASP A 47 -3.36 -16.32 6.00
C ASP A 47 -3.96 -17.14 7.16
N ILE A 48 -3.23 -17.25 8.26
CA ILE A 48 -3.63 -18.09 9.40
C ILE A 48 -4.69 -17.32 10.19
N SER A 49 -5.97 -17.62 9.95
CA SER A 49 -7.08 -17.11 10.74
C SER A 49 -7.57 -18.17 11.72
N VAL A 50 -7.23 -18.01 13.00
CA VAL A 50 -7.76 -18.82 14.10
C VAL A 50 -8.91 -18.03 14.74
N ARG A 51 -10.14 -18.48 14.52
CA ARG A 51 -11.34 -17.98 15.21
C ARG A 51 -11.84 -19.03 16.21
N ARG A 52 -11.83 -18.68 17.49
CA ARG A 52 -12.52 -19.35 18.61
C ARG A 52 -13.57 -18.40 19.20
N ASP A 53 -14.51 -18.95 19.98
CA ASP A 53 -15.67 -18.24 20.54
C ASP A 53 -15.38 -16.93 21.29
N ASN A 54 -14.16 -16.72 21.80
CA ASN A 54 -13.70 -15.47 22.43
C ASN A 54 -12.33 -14.96 21.90
N PHE A 55 -11.77 -15.55 20.85
CA PHE A 55 -10.44 -15.20 20.37
C PHE A 55 -10.34 -15.27 18.85
N SER A 56 -10.01 -14.14 18.22
CA SER A 56 -9.72 -14.08 16.79
C SER A 56 -8.28 -13.62 16.58
N PHE A 57 -7.43 -14.51 16.05
CA PHE A 57 -6.07 -14.19 15.65
C PHE A 57 -5.94 -14.41 14.15
N SER A 58 -5.58 -13.37 13.40
CA SER A 58 -5.35 -13.44 11.95
C SER A 58 -3.92 -12.99 11.68
N PHE A 59 -3.10 -13.88 11.11
CA PHE A 59 -1.71 -13.58 10.78
C PHE A 59 -1.51 -13.58 9.25
N PRO A 60 -1.29 -12.39 8.64
CA PRO A 60 -1.31 -12.23 7.20
C PRO A 60 0.06 -12.50 6.56
N ILE A 61 0.51 -13.77 6.59
CA ILE A 61 1.85 -14.19 6.11
C ILE A 61 2.03 -13.90 4.63
N VAL A 62 1.03 -14.25 3.82
CA VAL A 62 1.11 -14.15 2.35
C VAL A 62 1.18 -12.68 1.94
N THR A 63 0.42 -11.84 2.62
CA THR A 63 0.40 -10.39 2.42
C THR A 63 1.76 -9.76 2.73
N CYS A 64 2.38 -10.10 3.86
CA CYS A 64 3.71 -9.61 4.23
C CYS A 64 4.79 -10.04 3.23
N LEU A 65 4.72 -11.29 2.74
CA LEU A 65 5.64 -11.80 1.73
C LEU A 65 5.51 -11.05 0.40
N LEU A 66 4.27 -10.86 -0.08
CA LEU A 66 4.00 -10.15 -1.32
C LEU A 66 4.48 -8.69 -1.25
N LEU A 67 4.21 -8.02 -0.13
CA LEU A 67 4.67 -6.66 0.13
C LEU A 67 6.21 -6.58 0.09
N SER A 68 6.91 -7.53 0.73
CA SER A 68 8.37 -7.60 0.73
C SER A 68 8.95 -7.75 -0.67
N VAL A 69 8.37 -8.62 -1.51
CA VAL A 69 8.80 -8.82 -2.90
C VAL A 69 8.62 -7.55 -3.72
N ILE A 70 7.47 -6.88 -3.58
CA ILE A 70 7.18 -5.63 -4.30
C ILE A 70 8.17 -4.53 -3.90
N LEU A 71 8.39 -4.31 -2.60
CA LEU A 71 9.35 -3.32 -2.12
C LEU A 71 10.78 -3.64 -2.61
N SER A 72 11.15 -4.92 -2.59
CA SER A 72 12.46 -5.36 -3.09
C SER A 72 12.61 -5.07 -4.58
N LEU A 73 11.57 -5.32 -5.38
CA LEU A 73 11.56 -5.02 -6.82
C LEU A 73 11.68 -3.52 -7.09
N VAL A 74 10.95 -2.69 -6.32
CA VAL A 74 11.00 -1.23 -6.42
C VAL A 74 12.40 -0.72 -6.09
N PHE A 75 12.99 -1.15 -4.96
CA PHE A 75 14.35 -0.76 -4.61
C PHE A 75 15.39 -1.28 -5.58
N TYR A 76 15.20 -2.47 -6.14
CA TYR A 76 16.05 -2.99 -7.20
C TYR A 76 16.00 -2.10 -8.44
N LEU A 77 14.79 -1.71 -8.89
CA LEU A 77 14.61 -0.88 -10.08
C LEU A 77 15.18 0.54 -9.89
N ILE A 78 14.94 1.15 -8.73
CA ILE A 78 15.53 2.46 -8.37
C ILE A 78 17.05 2.35 -8.34
N SER A 79 17.58 1.32 -7.67
CA SER A 79 19.03 1.10 -7.60
C SER A 79 19.65 0.83 -8.96
N TRP A 80 18.92 0.19 -9.87
CA TRP A 80 19.36 -0.08 -11.25
C TRP A 80 19.40 1.20 -12.08
N ILE A 81 18.39 2.07 -11.93
CA ILE A 81 18.33 3.38 -12.60
C ILE A 81 19.44 4.31 -12.10
N PHE A 82 19.68 4.38 -10.78
CA PHE A 82 20.71 5.25 -10.19
C PHE A 82 22.15 4.74 -10.34
N ARG A 83 22.34 3.45 -10.66
CA ARG A 83 23.67 2.86 -10.95
C ARG A 83 24.04 2.86 -12.44
N ARG A 84 23.17 3.37 -13.31
CA ARG A 84 23.54 3.78 -14.68
C ARG A 84 23.84 5.27 -14.70
#